data_AF-A0A814NXJ5-F1
#
_entry.id   AF-A0A814NXJ5-F1
#
_cell.length_a   1.000
_cell.length_b   1.000
_cell.length_c   1.000
_cell.angle_alpha   90.00
_cell.angle_beta   90.00
_cell.angle_gamma   90.00
#
_symmetry.space_group_name_H-M   'P 1'
#
loop_
_entity.id
_entity.type
_entity.pdbx_description
1 polymer ?
#
loop_
_entity_poly.entity_id
_entity_poly.type
_entity_poly.pdbx_seq_one_letter_code
_entity_poly.pdbx_strand_id
1 'polypeptide(L)'
;MDEEEYVYDINRLQILTQEHRNEELNVLKSIYLDDLIINYDIPISLNIIIYPNGDENDLDRDKRLLCITFIAELPSTYPDLNSLKITLCRPRGVTDEQIKYWFLCTL
;
A
#
# COMPACT_ATOMS: atom_id res chain seq x y z
N MET A 1 -3.55 39.77 -3.71
CA MET A 1 -3.79 38.33 -3.53
C MET A 1 -4.09 38.20 -2.06
N ASP A 2 -5.38 38.12 -1.74
CA ASP A 2 -5.88 38.29 -0.37
C ASP A 2 -5.72 36.97 0.40
N GLU A 3 -5.36 37.06 1.68
CA GLU A 3 -5.07 35.88 2.52
C GLU A 3 -6.25 34.89 2.59
N GLU A 4 -7.48 35.37 2.43
CA GLU A 4 -8.69 34.53 2.41
C GLU A 4 -8.79 33.64 1.17
N GLU A 5 -8.33 34.13 0.00
CA GLU A 5 -8.31 33.36 -1.25
C GLU A 5 -7.29 32.20 -1.14
N TYR A 6 -6.15 32.45 -0.50
CA TYR A 6 -5.09 31.46 -0.32
C TYR A 6 -5.49 30.32 0.63
N VAL A 7 -6.18 30.63 1.73
CA VAL A 7 -6.66 29.61 2.69
C VAL A 7 -7.74 28.73 2.05
N TYR A 8 -8.62 29.31 1.24
CA TYR A 8 -9.66 28.56 0.52
C TYR A 8 -9.04 27.55 -0.46
N ASP A 9 -8.03 27.95 -1.22
CA ASP A 9 -7.34 27.07 -2.16
C ASP A 9 -6.60 25.91 -1.47
N ILE A 10 -5.94 26.16 -0.34
CA ILE A 10 -5.27 25.11 0.44
C ILE A 10 -6.27 24.07 0.94
N ASN A 11 -7.39 24.50 1.51
CA ASN A 11 -8.43 23.59 2.00
C ASN A 11 -9.01 22.74 0.87
N ARG A 12 -9.24 23.36 -0.29
CA ARG A 12 -9.73 22.66 -1.48
C ARG A 12 -8.75 21.60 -1.98
N LEU A 13 -7.46 21.93 -2.02
CA LEU A 13 -6.41 20.97 -2.40
C LEU A 13 -6.35 19.80 -1.43
N GLN A 14 -6.42 20.05 -0.12
CA GLN A 14 -6.42 18.98 0.89
C GLN A 14 -7.62 18.02 0.74
N ILE A 15 -8.81 18.55 0.45
CA ILE A 15 -10.01 17.74 0.20
C ILE A 15 -9.81 16.85 -1.03
N LEU A 16 -9.33 17.41 -2.14
CA LEU A 16 -9.08 16.65 -3.37
C LEU A 16 -8.03 15.55 -3.17
N THR A 17 -6.97 15.83 -2.41
CA THR A 17 -5.94 14.82 -2.06
C THR A 17 -6.54 13.68 -1.24
N GLN A 18 -7.41 14.00 -0.28
CA GLN A 18 -8.11 13.02 0.52
C GLN A 18 -9.07 12.15 -0.32
N GLU A 19 -9.81 12.76 -1.25
CA GLU A 19 -10.72 12.07 -2.15
C GLU A 19 -9.96 11.08 -3.06
N HIS A 20 -8.89 11.53 -3.72
CA HIS A 20 -8.07 10.65 -4.56
C HIS A 20 -7.50 9.46 -3.80
N ARG A 21 -6.99 9.68 -2.57
CA ARG A 21 -6.50 8.60 -1.72
C ARG A 21 -7.61 7.59 -1.43
N ASN A 22 -8.80 8.07 -1.06
CA ASN A 22 -9.92 7.19 -0.75
C ASN A 22 -10.41 6.40 -1.97
N GLU A 23 -10.42 7.02 -3.16
CA GLU A 23 -10.74 6.33 -4.41
C GLU A 23 -9.75 5.19 -4.69
N GLU A 24 -8.46 5.45 -4.56
CA GLU A 24 -7.43 4.42 -4.74
C GLU A 24 -7.58 3.27 -3.74
N LEU A 25 -7.82 3.56 -2.46
CA LEU A 25 -8.07 2.54 -1.44
C LEU A 25 -9.29 1.68 -1.78
N ASN A 26 -10.35 2.28 -2.33
CA ASN A 26 -11.55 1.53 -2.74
C ASN A 26 -11.29 0.63 -3.95
N VAL A 27 -10.51 1.09 -4.91
CA VAL A 27 -10.08 0.28 -6.06
C VAL A 27 -9.19 -0.87 -5.59
N LEU A 28 -8.24 -0.63 -4.68
CA LEU A 28 -7.39 -1.69 -4.14
C LEU A 28 -8.21 -2.75 -3.39
N LYS A 29 -9.25 -2.36 -2.63
CA LYS A 29 -10.17 -3.31 -2.01
C LYS A 29 -10.91 -4.18 -3.03
N SER A 30 -11.31 -3.63 -4.18
CA SER A 30 -12.02 -4.43 -5.18
C SER A 30 -11.09 -5.39 -5.94
N ILE A 31 -9.80 -5.06 -6.06
CA ILE A 31 -8.78 -5.92 -6.68
C ILE A 31 -8.36 -7.03 -5.73
N TYR A 32 -7.99 -6.68 -4.50
CA TYR A 32 -7.33 -7.61 -3.57
C TYR A 32 -8.28 -8.27 -2.58
N LEU A 33 -9.58 -7.91 -2.56
CA LEU A 33 -10.64 -8.54 -1.77
C LEU A 33 -10.17 -8.99 -0.37
N ASP A 34 -10.01 -10.30 -0.15
CA ASP A 34 -9.61 -10.88 1.14
C ASP A 34 -8.11 -10.75 1.46
N ASP A 35 -7.27 -10.54 0.45
CA ASP A 35 -5.82 -10.46 0.57
C ASP A 35 -5.35 -9.05 0.98
N LEU A 36 -6.26 -8.07 1.08
CA LEU A 36 -5.99 -6.71 1.54
C LEU A 36 -6.71 -6.38 2.86
N ILE A 37 -5.93 -5.91 3.83
CA ILE A 37 -6.43 -5.33 5.08
C ILE A 37 -6.02 -3.86 5.11
N ILE A 38 -7.01 -2.96 5.30
CA ILE A 38 -6.77 -1.52 5.45
C ILE A 38 -7.07 -1.11 6.89
N ASN A 39 -6.08 -0.54 7.57
CA ASN A 39 -6.29 0.17 8.83
C ASN A 39 -6.33 1.68 8.55
N TYR A 40 -7.41 2.31 8.99
CA TYR A 40 -7.68 3.74 8.80
C TYR A 40 -7.13 4.63 9.93
N ASP A 41 -6.36 4.08 10.86
CA ASP A 41 -5.52 4.86 11.78
C ASP A 41 -4.56 5.78 10.99
N ILE A 42 -4.04 6.84 11.62
CA ILE A 42 -3.09 7.77 10.96
C ILE A 42 -1.66 7.41 11.40
N PRO A 43 -0.73 7.09 10.46
CA PRO A 43 -0.92 6.98 9.01
C PRO A 43 -1.73 5.75 8.61
N ILE A 44 -2.50 5.85 7.51
CA ILE A 44 -3.33 4.75 6.99
C ILE A 44 -2.39 3.62 6.60
N SER A 45 -2.64 2.40 7.06
CA SER A 45 -1.81 1.25 6.68
C SER A 45 -2.55 0.26 5.80
N LEU A 46 -1.91 -0.11 4.70
CA LEU A 46 -2.29 -1.18 3.79
C LEU A 46 -1.46 -2.41 4.11
N ASN A 47 -2.10 -3.55 4.29
CA ASN A 47 -1.43 -4.85 4.41
C ASN A 47 -1.95 -5.76 3.30
N ILE A 48 -1.11 -6.09 2.34
CA ILE A 48 -1.43 -6.94 1.19
C ILE A 48 -0.59 -8.21 1.25
N ILE A 49 -1.22 -9.37 1.10
CA ILE A 49 -0.47 -10.63 0.94
C ILE A 49 -0.21 -10.86 -0.55
N ILE A 50 1.05 -10.94 -0.92
CA ILE A 50 1.50 -11.15 -2.30
C ILE A 50 1.96 -12.59 -2.46
N TYR A 51 1.54 -13.21 -3.56
CA TYR A 51 1.91 -14.56 -3.96
C TYR A 51 2.65 -14.51 -5.31
N PRO A 52 3.58 -15.43 -5.59
CA PRO A 52 4.20 -15.53 -6.91
C PRO A 52 3.16 -15.86 -7.97
N ASN A 53 3.40 -15.44 -9.21
CA ASN A 53 2.56 -15.81 -10.35
C ASN A 53 3.07 -17.12 -10.95
N GLY A 54 2.29 -18.20 -10.90
CA GLY A 54 2.66 -19.52 -11.45
C GLY A 54 1.61 -20.61 -11.19
N ASP A 55 1.79 -21.79 -11.81
CA ASP A 55 0.86 -22.95 -11.76
C ASP A 55 0.56 -23.46 -10.34
N GLU A 56 1.40 -23.12 -9.36
CA GLU A 56 1.18 -23.40 -7.93
C GLU A 56 0.03 -22.58 -7.31
N ASN A 57 -0.56 -21.63 -8.05
CA ASN A 57 -1.70 -20.83 -7.59
C ASN A 57 -3.07 -21.53 -7.70
N ASP A 58 -3.16 -22.65 -8.43
CA ASP A 58 -4.34 -23.53 -8.43
C ASP A 58 -4.45 -24.39 -7.15
N LEU A 59 -3.43 -24.33 -6.29
CA LEU A 59 -3.50 -24.89 -4.95
C LEU A 59 -4.27 -23.94 -4.01
N ASP A 60 -5.02 -24.53 -3.07
CA ASP A 60 -5.68 -23.79 -1.98
C ASP A 60 -4.72 -22.75 -1.36
N ARG A 61 -5.23 -21.56 -0.99
CA ARG A 61 -4.43 -20.47 -0.37
C ARG A 61 -3.53 -20.98 0.76
N ASP A 62 -4.01 -21.93 1.56
CA ASP A 62 -3.27 -22.52 2.69
C ASP A 62 -2.07 -23.40 2.29
N LYS A 63 -2.08 -23.92 1.06
CA LYS A 63 -1.05 -24.79 0.48
C LYS A 63 0.04 -24.01 -0.24
N ARG A 64 -0.12 -22.69 -0.41
CA ARG A 64 0.90 -21.83 -1.02
C ARG A 64 2.14 -21.77 -0.12
N LEU A 65 3.26 -22.21 -0.69
CA LEU A 65 4.55 -22.32 0.01
C LEU A 65 5.31 -21.00 0.05
N LEU A 66 5.05 -20.12 -0.92
CA LEU A 66 5.67 -18.80 -1.03
C LEU A 66 4.64 -17.68 -0.89
N CYS A 67 4.86 -16.78 0.07
CA CYS A 67 4.13 -15.52 0.16
C CYS A 67 4.93 -14.48 0.94
N ILE A 68 4.55 -13.21 0.78
CA ILE A 68 5.11 -12.10 1.56
C ILE A 68 4.00 -11.09 1.86
N THR A 69 4.01 -10.50 3.06
CA THR A 69 3.10 -9.40 3.40
C THR A 69 3.76 -8.08 3.04
N PHE A 70 3.15 -7.36 2.11
CA PHE A 70 3.48 -5.99 1.78
C PHE A 70 2.72 -5.03 2.69
N ILE A 71 3.43 -4.18 3.41
CA ILE A 71 2.86 -3.16 4.30
C ILE A 71 3.22 -1.78 3.76
N ALA A 72 2.23 -0.96 3.44
CA ALA A 72 2.43 0.44 3.07
C ALA A 72 1.74 1.37 4.07
N GLU A 73 2.48 2.32 4.62
CA GLU A 73 1.96 3.38 5.49
C GLU A 73 1.80 4.66 4.68
N LEU A 74 0.55 5.07 4.46
CA LEU A 74 0.17 6.27 3.73
C LEU A 74 0.02 7.44 4.71
N PRO A 75 0.97 8.37 4.73
CA PRO A 75 0.87 9.56 5.57
C PRO A 75 -0.25 10.50 5.07
N SER A 76 -0.56 11.51 5.87
CA SER A 76 -1.47 12.58 5.47
C SER A 76 -0.99 13.37 4.26
N THR A 77 0.31 13.30 3.95
CA THR A 77 0.97 13.94 2.80
C THR A 77 0.92 13.11 1.52
N TYR A 78 0.42 11.86 1.55
CA TYR A 78 0.20 11.06 0.35
C TYR A 78 -0.66 11.84 -0.66
N PRO A 79 -0.31 11.91 -1.96
CA PRO A 79 0.60 11.01 -2.69
C PRO A 79 2.08 11.44 -2.76
N ASP A 80 2.58 12.32 -1.87
CA ASP A 80 4.02 12.62 -1.84
C ASP A 80 4.86 11.35 -1.57
N LEU A 81 5.52 10.87 -2.62
CA LEU A 81 6.27 9.61 -2.64
C LEU A 81 7.43 9.58 -1.64
N ASN A 82 7.99 10.74 -1.29
CA ASN A 82 9.10 10.81 -0.32
C ASN A 82 8.69 10.42 1.10
N SER A 83 7.38 10.40 1.37
CA SER A 83 6.81 10.17 2.69
C SER A 83 6.18 8.77 2.83
N LEU A 84 6.08 8.01 1.73
CA LEU A 84 5.53 6.66 1.73
C LEU A 84 6.54 5.68 2.36
N LYS A 85 6.11 4.95 3.38
CA LYS A 85 6.93 3.91 4.01
C LYS A 85 6.42 2.54 3.62
N ILE A 86 7.29 1.73 3.01
CA ILE A 86 7.00 0.36 2.58
C ILE A 86 7.83 -0.61 3.39
N THR A 87 7.19 -1.66 3.91
CA THR A 87 7.83 -2.75 4.64
C THR A 87 7.37 -4.10 4.10
N LEU A 88 8.30 -5.03 3.94
CA LEU A 88 7.99 -6.42 3.62
C LEU A 88 8.12 -7.26 4.89
N CYS A 89 7.07 -7.98 5.25
CA CYS A 89 6.96 -8.72 6.51
C CYS A 89 6.48 -10.15 6.26
N ARG A 90 6.70 -11.01 7.27
CA ARG A 90 6.19 -12.39 7.32
C ARG A 90 6.48 -13.20 6.04
N PRO A 91 7.72 -13.21 5.53
CA PRO A 91 8.06 -14.03 4.38
C PRO A 91 7.83 -15.51 4.71
N ARG A 92 7.16 -16.23 3.81
CA ARG A 92 7.05 -17.69 3.84
C ARG A 92 7.76 -18.23 2.61
N GLY A 93 8.68 -19.17 2.79
CA GLY A 93 9.41 -19.79 1.68
C GLY A 93 10.36 -18.85 0.92
N VAL A 94 10.62 -17.65 1.44
CA VAL A 94 11.55 -16.66 0.86
C VAL A 94 12.73 -16.45 1.81
N THR A 95 13.93 -16.37 1.26
CA THR A 95 15.17 -16.08 2.00
C THR A 95 15.42 -14.58 2.17
N ASP A 96 16.15 -14.19 3.21
CA ASP A 96 16.51 -12.79 3.46
C ASP A 96 17.28 -12.14 2.29
N GLU A 97 18.07 -12.92 1.54
CA GLU A 97 18.79 -12.44 0.36
C GLU A 97 17.83 -12.06 -0.78
N GLN A 98 16.80 -12.87 -1.02
CA GLN A 98 15.75 -12.57 -2.00
C GLN A 98 14.94 -11.33 -1.61
N ILE A 99 14.63 -11.18 -0.31
CA ILE A 99 13.92 -10.00 0.20
C ILE A 99 14.76 -8.73 0.00
N LYS A 100 16.06 -8.80 0.32
CA LYS A 100 17.00 -7.68 0.09
C LYS A 100 17.10 -7.32 -1.38
N TYR A 101 17.15 -8.31 -2.26
CA TYR A 101 17.16 -8.09 -3.71
C TYR A 101 15.91 -7.32 -4.17
N TRP A 102 14.72 -7.69 -3.69
CA TRP A 102 13.48 -6.98 -4.04
C TRP A 102 13.43 -5.54 -3.54
N PHE A 103 13.94 -5.26 -2.34
CA PHE A 103 14.07 -3.89 -1.84
C PHE A 103 15.00 -3.03 -2.70
N LEU A 104 16.11 -3.59 -3.17
CA LEU A 104 17.10 -2.87 -3.97
C LEU A 104 16.63 -2.58 -5.40
N CYS A 105 15.67 -3.34 -5.93
CA CYS A 105 15.08 -3.07 -7.25
C CYS A 105 13.92 -2.06 -7.22
N THR A 106 13.51 -1.58 -6.04
CA THR A 106 12.35 -0.69 -5.87
C THR A 106 12.77 0.75 -5.47
N LEU A 107 14.06 1.01 -5.31
CA LEU A 107 14.68 2.33 -5.08
C LEU A 107 15.55 2.72 -6.28
#